data_AF-A0A4U5J5T9-F1
#
_entry.id   AF-A0A4U5J5T9-F1
#
_cell.length_a   1.000
_cell.length_b   1.000
_cell.length_c   1.000
_cell.angle_alpha   90.00
_cell.angle_beta   90.00
_cell.angle_gamma   90.00
#
_symmetry.space_group_name_H-M   'P 1'
#
loop_
_entity.id
_entity.type
_entity.pdbx_description
1 polymer ?
#
loop_
_entity_poly.entity_id
_entity_poly.type
_entity_poly.pdbx_seq_one_letter_code
_entity_poly.pdbx_strand_id
1 'polypeptide(L)' 'MSTDTPTQYESIEHNRTRVPVAGGVLVYEAREVGRELIGFEDVTSWDGIRSALQARGIGVGGIHHKPELDR' A
#
# COMPACT_ATOMS: atom_id res chain seq x y z
N MET A 1 18.40 1.79 38.76
CA MET A 1 19.38 1.93 37.67
C MET A 1 19.90 0.55 37.33
N SER A 2 19.25 -0.15 36.39
CA SER A 2 19.83 -1.24 35.61
C SER A 2 18.92 -1.46 34.40
N THR A 3 19.58 -1.49 33.26
CA THR A 3 19.08 -1.43 31.90
C THR A 3 18.79 -2.82 31.37
N ASP A 4 17.56 -3.07 30.92
CA ASP A 4 17.27 -4.14 29.97
C ASP A 4 16.54 -3.55 28.76
N THR A 5 17.31 -3.38 27.70
CA THR A 5 16.87 -3.16 26.32
C THR A 5 17.87 -4.00 25.54
N PRO A 6 17.45 -4.91 24.66
CA PRO A 6 16.55 -4.57 23.55
C PRO A 6 15.53 -5.66 23.22
N THR A 7 14.47 -5.31 22.50
CA THR A 7 14.09 -5.98 21.24
C THR A 7 12.92 -5.20 20.66
N GLN A 8 13.24 -4.51 19.57
CA GLN A 8 12.34 -4.14 18.48
C GLN A 8 10.91 -3.76 18.90
N TYR A 9 10.58 -2.46 18.76
CA TYR A 9 9.29 -2.13 18.16
C TYR A 9 9.09 -3.14 17.06
N GLU A 10 8.08 -3.99 17.24
CA GLU A 10 7.67 -4.96 16.26
C GLU A 10 7.55 -4.16 14.97
N SER A 11 8.62 -4.20 14.20
CA SER A 11 8.64 -3.69 12.86
C SER A 11 7.93 -4.85 12.20
N ILE A 12 6.61 -4.87 12.37
CA ILE A 12 5.75 -5.24 11.29
C ILE A 12 6.14 -4.21 10.23
N GLU A 13 7.27 -4.45 9.55
CA GLU A 13 7.36 -4.22 8.14
C GLU A 13 6.20 -5.04 7.61
N HIS A 14 5.01 -4.44 7.71
CA HIS A 14 3.84 -4.80 6.96
C HIS A 14 4.42 -5.03 5.58
N ASN A 15 4.45 -6.28 5.13
CA ASN A 15 5.23 -6.70 3.97
C ASN A 15 4.61 -6.02 2.74
N ARG A 16 5.00 -4.77 2.54
CA ARG A 16 4.31 -3.78 1.73
C ARG A 16 4.99 -3.75 0.39
N THR A 17 4.29 -4.24 -0.61
CA THR A 17 4.76 -4.21 -1.99
C THR A 17 4.27 -2.94 -2.66
N ARG A 18 5.21 -2.13 -3.13
CA ARG A 18 4.94 -0.93 -3.93
C ARG A 18 5.00 -1.27 -5.40
N VAL A 19 3.97 -0.90 -6.14
CA VAL A 19 3.87 -1.15 -7.58
C VAL A 19 3.66 0.18 -8.29
N PRO A 20 4.69 0.73 -8.96
CA PRO A 20 4.55 1.96 -9.72
C PRO A 20 3.63 1.72 -10.92
N VAL A 21 2.74 2.69 -11.17
CA VAL A 21 1.76 2.68 -12.26
C VAL A 21 1.68 4.06 -12.90
N ALA A 22 1.02 4.16 -14.05
CA ALA A 22 0.67 5.46 -14.60
C ALA A 22 -0.19 6.21 -13.57
N GLY A 23 0.27 7.33 -13.04
CA GLY A 23 -0.48 8.14 -12.07
C GLY A 23 -0.16 7.95 -10.60
N GLY A 24 0.76 7.06 -10.21
CA GLY A 24 1.24 6.94 -8.84
C GLY A 24 1.78 5.56 -8.49
N VAL A 25 1.76 5.23 -7.20
CA VAL A 25 2.24 3.95 -6.67
C VAL A 25 1.11 3.24 -5.95
N LEU A 26 0.84 1.98 -6.32
CA LEU A 26 -0.10 1.12 -5.61
C LEU A 26 0.64 0.44 -4.45
N VAL A 27 0.10 0.54 -3.23
CA VAL A 27 0.69 -0.11 -2.05
C VAL A 27 -0.16 -1.31 -1.66
N TYR A 28 0.45 -2.48 -1.72
CA TYR A 28 -0.15 -3.74 -1.29
C TYR A 28 0.46 -4.22 0.01
N GLU A 29 -0.31 -4.85 0.87
CA GLU A 29 0.15 -5.55 2.06
C GLU A 29 -0.03 -7.06 1.87
N ALA A 30 0.99 -7.85 2.22
CA ALA A 30 0.85 -9.31 2.21
C ALA A 30 -0.16 -9.76 3.28
N ARG A 31 -1.03 -10.70 2.90
CA ARG A 31 -1.98 -11.37 3.80
C ARG A 31 -1.66 -12.86 3.86
N GLU A 32 -2.32 -13.58 4.75
CA GLU A 32 -2.20 -15.06 4.86
C GLU A 32 -2.42 -15.75 3.51
N VAL A 33 -3.28 -15.19 2.65
CA VAL A 33 -3.42 -15.59 1.24
C VAL A 33 -3.33 -14.35 0.34
N GLY A 34 -2.25 -14.27 -0.42
CA GLY A 34 -2.06 -13.23 -1.44
C GLY A 34 -1.67 -11.87 -0.87
N ARG A 35 -2.14 -10.81 -1.53
CA ARG A 35 -1.85 -9.42 -1.17
C ARG A 35 -3.08 -8.54 -1.33
N GLU A 36 -3.28 -7.64 -0.40
CA GLU A 36 -4.40 -6.70 -0.38
C GLU A 36 -3.91 -5.31 -0.74
N LEU A 37 -4.60 -4.60 -1.64
CA LEU A 37 -4.32 -3.19 -1.89
C LEU A 37 -4.74 -2.38 -0.66
N ILE A 38 -3.80 -1.74 0.04
CA ILE A 38 -4.08 -0.98 1.25
C ILE A 38 -4.20 0.53 0.98
N GLY A 39 -3.58 1.04 -0.09
CA GLY A 39 -3.59 2.46 -0.40
C GLY A 39 -2.75 2.83 -1.61
N PHE A 40 -2.50 4.12 -1.74
CA PHE A 40 -1.77 4.73 -2.83
C PHE A 40 -0.69 5.69 -2.28
N GLU A 41 0.45 5.77 -2.96
CA GLU A 41 1.56 6.69 -2.68
C GLU A 41 1.87 7.49 -3.96
N ASP A 42 2.47 8.67 -3.82
CA ASP A 42 2.93 9.53 -4.93
C ASP A 42 1.88 9.73 -6.04
N VAL A 43 0.62 9.97 -5.65
CA VAL A 43 -0.49 10.10 -6.59
C VAL A 43 -0.33 11.37 -7.42
N THR A 44 -0.10 11.18 -8.72
CA THR A 44 0.01 12.27 -9.72
C THR A 44 -1.20 12.31 -10.64
N SER A 45 -1.95 11.21 -10.78
CA SER A 45 -3.17 11.14 -11.57
C SER A 45 -4.09 9.99 -11.14
N TRP A 46 -5.29 10.33 -10.69
CA TRP A 46 -6.32 9.35 -10.32
C TRP A 46 -6.85 8.56 -11.51
N ASP A 47 -6.94 9.14 -12.70
CA ASP A 47 -7.31 8.42 -13.93
C ASP A 47 -6.27 7.35 -14.30
N GLY A 48 -4.99 7.64 -14.06
CA GLY A 48 -3.91 6.68 -14.22
C GLY A 48 -4.05 5.50 -13.24
N ILE A 49 -4.28 5.79 -11.95
CA ILE A 49 -4.52 4.77 -10.93
C ILE A 49 -5.74 3.92 -11.28
N ARG A 50 -6.84 4.55 -11.71
CA ARG A 50 -8.05 3.85 -12.15
C ARG A 50 -7.78 2.90 -13.31
N SER A 51 -7.04 3.37 -14.31
CA SER A 51 -6.65 2.55 -15.46
C SER A 51 -5.79 1.37 -15.02
N ALA A 52 -4.86 1.58 -14.08
CA ALA A 52 -4.00 0.53 -13.55
C ALA A 52 -4.77 -0.52 -12.72
N LEU A 53 -5.77 -0.10 -11.95
CA LEU A 53 -6.64 -1.01 -11.21
C LEU A 53 -7.53 -1.83 -12.15
N GLN A 54 -8.12 -1.17 -13.16
CA GLN A 54 -8.95 -1.84 -14.17
C GLN A 54 -8.14 -2.87 -14.97
N ALA A 55 -6.92 -2.53 -15.39
CA ALA A 55 -6.02 -3.45 -16.09
C ALA A 55 -5.66 -4.70 -15.27
N ARG A 56 -5.71 -4.60 -13.94
CA ARG A 56 -5.43 -5.69 -12.99
C ARG A 56 -6.71 -6.43 -12.55
N GLY A 57 -7.88 -6.08 -13.09
CA GLY A 57 -9.16 -6.66 -12.70
C GLY A 57 -9.56 -6.32 -11.25
N ILE A 58 -8.95 -5.32 -10.64
CA ILE A 58 -9.24 -4.88 -9.27
C ILE A 58 -10.43 -3.93 -9.32
N GLY A 59 -11.39 -4.13 -8.40
CA GLY A 59 -12.53 -3.24 -8.25
C GLY A 59 -12.09 -1.79 -8.04
N VAL A 60 -12.33 -0.95 -9.04
CA VAL A 60 -12.01 0.50 -9.04
C VAL A 60 -12.70 1.29 -7.92
N GLY A 61 -13.72 0.72 -7.26
CA GLY A 61 -14.35 1.30 -6.08
C GLY A 61 -13.41 1.46 -4.87
N GLY A 62 -12.26 0.79 -4.88
CA GLY A 62 -11.22 0.96 -3.87
C GLY A 62 -10.53 2.32 -3.88
N ILE A 63 -10.58 3.06 -5.00
CA ILE A 63 -9.99 4.41 -5.12
C ILE A 63 -10.69 5.40 -4.19
N HIS A 64 -12.01 5.27 -4.02
CA HIS A 64 -12.81 6.20 -3.22
C HIS A 64 -12.81 5.89 -1.71
N HIS A 65 -12.26 4.74 -1.30
CA HIS A 65 -12.35 4.26 0.09
C HIS A 65 -10.99 3.99 0.72
N LYS A 66 -9.88 4.16 0.00
CA LYS A 66 -8.54 3.90 0.51
C LYS A 66 -7.79 5.20 0.72
N PRO A 67 -7.07 5.34 1.84
CA PRO A 67 -6.29 6.54 2.11
C PRO A 67 -5.11 6.63 1.13
N GLU A 68 -4.71 7.86 0.84
CA GLU A 68 -3.33 8.15 0.43
C GLU A 68 -2.45 7.93 1.65
N LEU A 69 -1.41 7.10 1.49
CA LEU A 69 -0.44 6.85 2.55
C LEU A 69 0.61 7.95 2.46
N ASP A 70 0.37 9.06 3.17
CA ASP A 70 1.39 10.08 3.38
C ASP A 70 2.51 9.47 4.23
N ARG A 71 3.73 9.65 3.71
CA ARG A 71 5.02 9.09 4.15
C ARG A 71 5.27 9.04 5.65
#